data_AF-A0A023EEH8-F1
#
_entry.id   AF-A0A023EEH8-F1
#
_cell.length_a   1.000
_cell.length_b   1.000
_cell.length_c   1.000
_cell.angle_alpha   90.00
_cell.angle_beta   90.00
_cell.angle_gamma   90.00
#
_symmetry.space_group_name_H-M   'P 1'
#
loop_
_entity.id
_entity.type
_entity.pdbx_description
1 polymer ?
#
loop_
_entity_poly.entity_id
_entity_poly.type
_entity_poly.pdbx_seq_one_letter_code
_entity_poly.pdbx_strand_id
1 'polypeptide(L)'
;MHQLRKCSRRNLILLVSLVIGYLLVDYALNSRDYVDNREKISLIEESIRSLANQGACKLPNLPVDSPEMLSFLKDEQPVECGDENEDWMSCHKSLCIIKPDVVKAH
;
A
#
# COMPACT_ATOMS: atom_id res chain seq x y z
N MET A 1 -50.92 18.00 -19.79
CA MET A 1 -49.59 18.15 -19.14
C MET A 1 -49.61 18.24 -17.60
N HIS A 2 -50.64 18.84 -16.96
CA HIS A 2 -50.69 18.99 -15.50
C HIS A 2 -50.76 17.67 -14.70
N GLN A 3 -51.48 16.67 -15.22
CA GLN A 3 -51.64 15.36 -14.55
C GLN A 3 -50.36 14.51 -14.57
N LEU A 4 -49.57 14.58 -15.65
CA LEU A 4 -48.26 13.93 -15.77
C LEU A 4 -47.25 14.47 -14.75
N ARG A 5 -47.21 15.80 -14.55
CA ARG A 5 -46.38 16.44 -13.51
C ARG A 5 -46.81 16.07 -12.09
N LYS A 6 -48.11 15.90 -11.85
CA LYS A 6 -48.66 15.47 -10.55
C LYS A 6 -48.29 14.01 -10.23
N CYS A 7 -48.37 13.12 -11.23
CA CYS A 7 -47.98 11.72 -11.09
C CYS A 7 -46.47 11.56 -10.89
N SER A 8 -45.67 12.33 -11.64
CA SER A 8 -44.21 12.41 -11.47
C SER A 8 -43.81 12.91 -10.08
N ARG A 9 -44.45 13.97 -9.56
CA ARG A 9 -44.20 14.45 -8.19
C ARG A 9 -44.60 13.43 -7.13
N ARG A 10 -45.71 12.70 -7.32
CA ARG A 10 -46.15 11.67 -6.38
C ARG A 10 -45.19 10.48 -6.36
N ASN A 11 -44.70 10.05 -7.52
CA ASN A 11 -43.69 8.99 -7.61
C ASN A 11 -42.34 9.43 -7.02
N LEU A 12 -41.95 10.70 -7.20
CA LEU A 12 -40.75 11.26 -6.57
C LEU A 12 -40.86 11.23 -5.04
N ILE A 13 -42.00 11.66 -4.48
CA ILE A 13 -42.25 11.63 -3.03
C ILE A 13 -42.20 10.20 -2.51
N LEU A 14 -42.80 9.24 -3.23
CA LEU A 14 -42.74 7.83 -2.87
C LEU A 14 -41.30 7.30 -2.86
N LEU A 15 -40.51 7.57 -3.90
CA LEU A 15 -39.10 7.20 -3.95
C LEU A 15 -38.29 7.80 -2.79
N VAL A 16 -38.47 9.09 -2.52
CA VAL A 16 -37.78 9.77 -1.41
C VAL A 16 -38.18 9.16 -0.08
N SER A 17 -39.46 8.86 0.13
CA SER A 17 -39.93 8.21 1.36
C SER A 17 -39.34 6.81 1.54
N LEU A 18 -39.16 6.07 0.44
CA LEU A 18 -38.58 4.73 0.44
C LEU A 18 -37.09 4.79 0.80
N VAL A 19 -36.35 5.75 0.22
CA VAL A 19 -34.93 6.00 0.54
C VAL A 19 -34.77 6.39 2.01
N ILE A 20 -35.59 7.32 2.51
CA ILE A 20 -35.54 7.73 3.92
C ILE A 20 -35.84 6.55 4.84
N GLY A 21 -36.87 5.74 4.51
CA GLY A 21 -37.20 4.54 5.27
C GLY A 21 -36.04 3.53 5.31
N TYR A 22 -35.40 3.29 4.16
CA TYR A 22 -34.21 2.45 4.08
C TYR A 22 -33.08 2.96 4.97
N LEU A 23 -32.77 4.26 4.91
CA LEU A 23 -31.71 4.87 5.72
C LEU A 23 -32.00 4.78 7.22
N LEU A 24 -33.26 4.91 7.64
CA LEU A 24 -33.66 4.75 9.04
C LEU A 24 -33.49 3.30 9.53
N VAL A 25 -33.84 2.32 8.70
CA VAL A 25 -33.66 0.90 9.01
C VAL A 25 -32.17 0.54 9.08
N ASP A 26 -31.38 1.00 8.10
CA ASP A 26 -29.92 0.83 8.10
C ASP A 26 -29.29 1.44 9.36
N TYR A 27 -29.66 2.67 9.70
CA TYR A 27 -29.18 3.33 10.91
C TYR A 27 -29.56 2.56 12.17
N ALA A 28 -30.79 2.08 12.30
CA ALA A 28 -31.23 1.34 13.48
C ALA A 28 -30.47 0.01 13.65
N LEU A 29 -30.27 -0.73 12.56
CA LEU A 29 -29.63 -2.05 12.59
C LEU A 29 -28.10 -1.98 12.67
N ASN A 30 -27.47 -1.03 11.97
CA ASN A 30 -26.02 -0.91 11.85
C ASN A 30 -25.42 0.19 12.74
N SER A 31 -26.23 0.89 13.57
CA SER A 31 -25.73 1.97 14.46
C SER A 31 -24.53 1.55 15.32
N ARG A 32 -24.49 0.29 15.78
CA ARG A 32 -23.37 -0.22 16.58
C ARG A 32 -22.06 -0.27 15.81
N ASP A 33 -22.09 -0.67 14.54
CA ASP A 33 -20.90 -0.74 13.69
C ASP A 33 -20.39 0.66 13.33
N TYR A 34 -21.28 1.64 13.13
CA TYR A 34 -20.88 3.03 12.91
C TYR A 34 -20.22 3.66 14.14
N VAL A 35 -20.66 3.32 15.35
CA VAL A 35 -20.06 3.79 16.62
C VAL A 35 -18.68 3.16 16.83
N ASP A 36 -18.55 1.85 16.62
CA ASP A 36 -17.27 1.12 16.75
C ASP A 36 -16.22 1.63 15.75
N ASN A 37 -16.63 1.93 14.51
CA ASN A 37 -15.74 2.54 13.52
C ASN A 37 -15.25 3.93 13.94
N ARG A 38 -16.07 4.71 14.64
CA ARG A 38 -15.67 6.04 15.14
C ARG A 38 -14.63 5.93 16.26
N GLU A 39 -14.77 4.94 17.14
CA GLU A 39 -13.81 4.65 18.19
C GLU A 39 -12.46 4.19 17.62
N LYS A 40 -12.49 3.29 16.63
CA LYS A 40 -11.28 2.88 15.88
C LYS A 40 -10.56 4.05 15.23
N ILE A 41 -11.31 4.98 14.63
CA ILE A 41 -10.72 6.19 14.02
C ILE A 41 -10.05 7.07 15.09
N SER A 42 -10.67 7.23 16.26
CA SER A 42 -10.04 8.02 17.34
C SER A 42 -8.75 7.38 17.86
N LEU A 43 -8.69 6.05 17.99
CA LEU A 43 -7.49 5.35 18.41
C LEU A 43 -6.36 5.47 17.36
N ILE A 44 -6.71 5.42 16.07
CA ILE A 44 -5.74 5.63 14.99
C ILE A 44 -5.20 7.07 15.03
N GLU A 45 -6.07 8.06 15.13
CA GLU A 45 -5.69 9.48 15.21
C GLU A 45 -4.78 9.73 16.43
N GLU A 46 -5.11 9.15 17.57
CA GLU A 46 -4.30 9.22 18.80
C GLU A 46 -2.95 8.51 18.63
N SER A 47 -2.91 7.35 17.96
CA SER A 47 -1.66 6.63 17.67
C SER A 47 -0.73 7.42 16.75
N ILE A 48 -1.27 8.08 15.71
CA ILE A 48 -0.51 8.92 14.77
C ILE A 48 0.04 10.15 15.50
N ARG A 49 -0.77 10.77 16.36
CA ARG A 49 -0.37 11.94 17.14
C ARG A 49 0.48 11.58 18.37
N SER A 50 0.64 10.31 18.72
CA SER A 50 1.47 9.93 19.86
C SER A 50 2.92 10.35 19.63
N LEU A 51 3.58 10.81 20.70
CA LEU A 51 4.97 11.30 20.66
C LEU A 51 5.95 10.24 20.12
N ALA A 52 5.62 8.95 20.29
CA ALA A 52 6.38 7.82 19.77
C ALA A 52 6.42 7.78 18.22
N ASN A 53 5.37 8.26 17.56
CA ASN A 53 5.24 8.28 16.10
C ASN A 53 5.51 9.66 15.47
N GLN A 54 5.62 10.71 16.28
CA GLN A 54 5.97 12.06 15.81
C GLN A 54 7.48 12.26 15.57
N GLY A 55 8.31 11.31 15.99
CA GLY A 55 9.75 11.34 15.71
C GLY A 55 10.02 11.11 14.22
N ALA A 56 11.00 11.82 13.64
CA ALA A 56 11.54 11.47 12.34
C ALA A 56 11.97 9.99 12.41
N CYS A 57 11.41 9.13 11.55
CA CYS A 57 11.73 7.71 11.50
C CYS A 57 13.26 7.54 11.41
N LYS A 58 13.93 7.35 12.55
CA LYS A 58 15.33 6.97 12.56
C LYS A 58 15.34 5.48 12.33
N LEU A 59 15.92 5.08 11.20
CA LEU A 59 16.30 3.68 11.00
C LEU A 59 17.08 3.25 12.26
N PRO A 60 16.67 2.16 12.94
CA PRO A 60 17.41 1.68 14.08
C PRO A 60 18.86 1.41 13.64
N ASN A 61 19.81 1.74 14.51
CA ASN A 61 21.22 1.44 14.26
C ASN A 61 21.41 -0.07 14.38
N LEU A 62 21.10 -0.78 13.30
CA LEU A 62 21.36 -2.20 13.14
C LEU A 62 22.85 -2.34 12.87
N PRO A 63 23.59 -3.14 13.66
CA PRO A 63 24.98 -3.45 13.33
C PRO A 63 24.98 -4.24 12.03
N VAL A 64 25.26 -3.54 10.92
CA VAL A 64 25.42 -4.15 9.58
C VAL A 64 26.59 -5.14 9.60
N ASP A 65 27.57 -4.87 10.47
CA ASP A 65 28.80 -5.64 10.66
C ASP A 65 28.72 -6.56 11.88
N SER A 66 27.59 -7.23 12.12
CA SER A 66 27.59 -8.27 13.15
C SER A 66 28.54 -9.40 12.69
N PRO A 67 29.48 -9.86 13.54
CA PRO A 67 30.44 -10.89 13.14
C PRO A 67 29.75 -12.21 12.77
N GLU A 68 28.56 -12.47 13.29
CA GLU A 68 27.71 -13.59 12.87
C GLU A 68 27.22 -13.42 11.41
N MET A 69 26.77 -12.22 11.01
CA MET A 69 26.36 -11.94 9.62
C MET A 69 27.55 -11.96 8.65
N LEU A 70 28.69 -11.40 9.06
CA LEU A 70 29.91 -11.36 8.25
C LEU A 70 30.58 -12.73 8.10
N SER A 71 30.32 -13.68 9.00
CA SER A 71 30.83 -15.05 8.86
C SER A 71 30.27 -15.81 7.64
N PHE A 72 29.15 -15.33 7.09
CA PHE A 72 28.56 -15.84 5.85
C PHE A 72 29.02 -15.05 4.62
N LEU A 73 29.64 -13.87 4.78
CA LEU A 73 30.19 -13.12 3.66
C LEU A 73 31.51 -13.77 3.26
N LYS A 74 31.53 -14.32 2.06
CA LYS A 74 32.75 -14.74 1.39
C LYS A 74 33.27 -13.54 0.60
N ASP A 75 34.48 -13.10 0.90
CA ASP A 75 35.15 -12.08 0.11
C ASP A 75 35.44 -12.63 -1.29
N GLU A 76 34.73 -12.13 -2.29
CA GLU A 76 35.01 -12.38 -3.70
C GLU A 76 35.59 -11.12 -4.34
N GLN A 77 36.54 -11.29 -5.25
CA GLN A 77 37.16 -10.16 -5.94
C GLN A 77 36.11 -9.44 -6.81
N PRO A 78 36.20 -8.10 -6.93
CA PRO A 78 35.33 -7.37 -7.85
C PRO A 78 35.46 -7.92 -9.28
N VAL A 79 34.31 -8.13 -9.94
CA VAL A 79 34.27 -8.58 -11.33
C VAL A 79 34.50 -7.38 -12.25
N GLU A 80 35.43 -7.48 -13.20
CA GLU A 80 35.62 -6.46 -14.23
C GLU A 80 34.53 -6.57 -15.31
N CYS A 81 33.56 -5.67 -15.27
CA CYS A 81 32.37 -5.69 -16.14
C CYS A 81 32.61 -5.25 -17.60
N GLY A 82 33.86 -5.00 -18.02
CA GLY A 82 34.18 -4.45 -19.35
C GLY A 82 34.06 -2.91 -19.42
N ASP A 83 33.90 -2.37 -20.63
CA ASP A 83 33.75 -0.92 -20.89
C ASP A 83 32.39 -0.41 -20.40
N GLU A 84 32.34 0.82 -19.86
CA GLU A 84 31.11 1.49 -19.41
C GLU A 84 30.03 1.59 -20.51
N ASN A 85 30.45 1.51 -21.78
CA ASN A 85 29.57 1.60 -22.94
C ASN A 85 28.99 0.26 -23.40
N GLU A 86 29.37 -0.87 -22.78
CA GLU A 86 28.86 -2.19 -23.11
C GLU A 86 28.13 -2.85 -21.95
N ASP A 87 26.97 -3.44 -22.22
CA ASP A 87 26.23 -4.21 -21.22
C ASP A 87 27.02 -5.46 -20.81
N TRP A 88 27.32 -5.65 -19.53
CA TRP A 88 28.03 -6.83 -19.01
C TRP A 88 27.17 -8.11 -18.96
N MET A 89 25.86 -7.96 -19.22
CA MET A 89 24.86 -9.03 -19.23
C MET A 89 24.15 -9.09 -20.59
N SER A 90 23.75 -10.31 -20.99
CA SER A 90 22.88 -10.54 -22.15
C SER A 90 21.56 -11.15 -21.69
N CYS A 91 20.45 -10.54 -22.09
CA CYS A 91 19.10 -11.02 -21.76
C CYS A 91 18.39 -11.58 -23.00
N HIS A 92 17.87 -12.79 -22.88
CA HIS A 92 16.98 -13.40 -23.86
C HIS A 92 15.67 -13.82 -23.17
N LYS A 93 14.56 -13.16 -23.54
CA LYS A 93 13.24 -13.30 -22.91
C LYS A 93 13.29 -12.95 -21.41
N SER A 94 13.07 -13.92 -20.53
CA SER A 94 13.06 -13.76 -19.08
C SER A 94 14.35 -14.25 -18.41
N LEU A 95 15.38 -14.58 -19.20
CA LEU A 95 16.63 -15.15 -18.71
C LEU A 95 17.79 -14.22 -19.09
N CYS A 96 18.53 -13.77 -18.08
CA CYS A 96 19.71 -12.94 -18.24
C CYS A 96 20.94 -13.71 -17.75
N ILE A 97 22.02 -13.66 -18.54
CA ILE A 97 23.27 -14.35 -18.25
C ILE A 97 24.39 -13.32 -18.34
N ILE A 98 25.36 -13.39 -17.42
CA ILE A 98 26.60 -12.62 -17.50
C ILE A 98 27.35 -13.07 -18.76
N LYS A 99 27.84 -12.12 -19.56
CA LYS A 99 28.59 -12.45 -20.78
C LYS A 99 29.81 -13.33 -20.42
N PRO A 100 30.09 -14.40 -21.18
CA PRO A 100 31.20 -15.30 -20.86
C PRO A 100 32.57 -14.62 -20.87
N ASP A 101 32.70 -13.51 -21.59
CA ASP A 101 33.94 -12.74 -21.69
C ASP A 101 34.23 -11.93 -20.41
N VAL A 102 33.19 -11.57 -19.64
CA VAL A 102 33.30 -10.95 -18.31
C VAL A 102 33.73 -11.98 -17.26
N VAL A 103 33.23 -13.21 -17.37
CA VAL A 103 33.53 -14.29 -16.41
C VAL A 103 34.94 -14.88 -16.62
N LYS A 104 35.48 -14.84 -17.84
CA LYS A 104 36.81 -15.36 -18.19
C LYS A 104 37.97 -14.39 -17.93
N ALA A 105 37.69 -13.15 -17.53
CA ALA A 105 38.70 -12.18 -17.10
C ALA A 105 39.29 -12.51 -15.70
N HIS A 106 38.83 -13.62 -15.09
CA HIS A 106 39.39 -14.24 -13.88
C HIS A 106 40.20 -15.49 -14.19
#